data_AF-A0A932VBC7-F1
#
_entry.id   AF-A0A932VBC7-F1
#
_cell.length_a   1.000
_cell.length_b   1.000
_cell.length_c   1.000
_cell.angle_alpha   90.00
_cell.angle_beta   90.00
_cell.angle_gamma   90.00
#
_symmetry.space_group_name_H-M   'P 1'
#
loop_
_entity.id
_entity.type
_entity.pdbx_description
1 polymer ?
#
loop_
_entity_poly.entity_id
_entity_poly.type
_entity_poly.pdbx_seq_one_letter_code
_entity_poly.pdbx_strand_id
1 'polypeptide(L)'
;SKNVPDAVVRLVKHYTEKRTKEEGFNEFYARLGKEKTIDLLGELLKLPTYEEKPDLYVDWESKDEFALQKGVIGECAGQMVEAIPPQVSDGDALLQMAEALLSHGEYESAAHKAFETIVKAVNGLLYHRFVQTFNATESIHEFENQFVRTGLFPQWKNLSVSLQNLRKKKADETVAKEWVTLAKAILKDCHAKEPEIRAASPRKPTAQQPDNLFI
;
A
#
# COMPACT_ATOMS: atom_id res chain seq x y z
N SER A 1 -21.72 3.12 -13.59
CA SER A 1 -22.06 2.86 -15.01
C SER A 1 -23.25 3.69 -15.43
N LYS A 2 -23.15 4.43 -16.55
CA LYS A 2 -24.20 5.35 -17.02
C LYS A 2 -25.45 4.66 -17.58
N ASN A 3 -25.38 3.36 -17.89
CA ASN A 3 -26.49 2.59 -18.47
C ASN A 3 -27.51 2.09 -17.43
N VAL A 4 -27.29 2.34 -16.13
CA VAL A 4 -28.15 1.85 -15.05
C VAL A 4 -29.60 2.34 -15.17
N PRO A 5 -29.89 3.63 -15.45
CA PRO A 5 -31.28 4.09 -15.62
C PRO A 5 -32.01 3.36 -16.75
N ASP A 6 -31.36 3.18 -17.91
CA ASP A 6 -31.95 2.48 -19.05
C ASP A 6 -32.20 1.00 -18.75
N ALA A 7 -31.30 0.37 -18.00
CA ALA A 7 -31.47 -1.02 -17.56
C ALA A 7 -32.70 -1.16 -16.64
N VAL A 8 -32.87 -0.23 -15.69
CA VAL A 8 -34.03 -0.19 -14.80
C VAL A 8 -35.32 0.02 -15.60
N VAL A 9 -35.33 0.96 -16.54
CA VAL A 9 -36.50 1.23 -17.39
C VAL A 9 -36.87 -0.02 -18.22
N ARG A 10 -35.90 -0.67 -18.87
CA ARG A 10 -36.14 -1.88 -19.66
C ARG A 10 -36.71 -3.02 -18.80
N LEU A 11 -36.15 -3.24 -17.61
CA LEU A 11 -36.61 -4.27 -16.68
C LEU A 11 -38.03 -4.00 -16.18
N VAL A 12 -38.30 -2.78 -15.73
CA VAL A 12 -39.63 -2.40 -15.22
C VAL A 12 -40.67 -2.47 -16.34
N LYS A 13 -40.35 -1.97 -17.53
CA LYS A 13 -41.24 -2.08 -18.70
C LYS A 13 -41.55 -3.53 -19.02
N HIS A 14 -40.54 -4.39 -19.11
CA HIS A 14 -40.72 -5.81 -19.39
C HIS A 14 -41.56 -6.50 -18.31
N TYR A 15 -41.35 -6.17 -17.04
CA TYR A 15 -42.18 -6.64 -15.94
C TYR A 15 -43.64 -6.20 -16.11
N THR A 16 -43.91 -4.93 -16.36
CA THR A 16 -45.28 -4.43 -16.50
C THR A 16 -46.04 -5.08 -17.66
N GLU A 17 -45.36 -5.40 -18.76
CA GLU A 17 -45.96 -6.00 -19.96
C GLU A 17 -46.14 -7.52 -19.85
N LYS A 18 -45.29 -8.21 -19.09
CA LYS A 18 -45.19 -9.69 -19.09
C LYS A 18 -45.49 -10.33 -17.73
N ARG A 19 -45.82 -9.54 -16.71
CA ARG A 19 -46.29 -10.07 -15.41
C ARG A 19 -47.62 -10.78 -15.57
N THR A 20 -47.85 -11.75 -14.70
CA THR A 20 -49.09 -12.53 -14.65
C THR A 20 -49.88 -12.19 -13.39
N LYS A 21 -51.19 -11.96 -13.51
CA LYS A 21 -52.07 -11.69 -12.34
C LYS A 21 -51.49 -10.64 -11.37
N GLU A 22 -51.35 -11.00 -10.09
CA GLU A 22 -50.79 -10.19 -9.00
C GLU A 22 -49.30 -10.52 -8.72
N GLU A 23 -48.61 -11.15 -9.67
CA GLU A 23 -47.19 -11.52 -9.56
C GLU A 23 -46.33 -10.29 -9.23
N GLY A 24 -45.52 -10.42 -8.18
CA GLY A 24 -44.53 -9.42 -7.80
C GLY A 24 -43.27 -9.46 -8.65
N PHE A 25 -42.44 -8.41 -8.61
CA PHE A 25 -41.22 -8.34 -9.43
C PHE A 25 -40.23 -9.47 -9.16
N ASN A 26 -40.04 -9.88 -7.90
CA ASN A 26 -39.12 -10.96 -7.55
C ASN A 26 -39.56 -12.31 -8.14
N GLU A 27 -40.87 -12.59 -8.12
CA GLU A 27 -41.46 -13.80 -8.70
C GLU A 27 -41.36 -13.79 -10.22
N PHE A 28 -41.64 -12.64 -10.83
CA PHE A 28 -41.43 -12.40 -12.25
C PHE A 28 -39.97 -12.65 -12.67
N TYR A 29 -39.01 -12.11 -11.93
CA TYR A 29 -37.59 -12.30 -12.21
C TYR A 29 -37.19 -13.78 -12.07
N ALA A 30 -37.65 -14.46 -11.02
CA ALA A 30 -37.41 -15.89 -10.84
C ALA A 30 -37.96 -16.73 -11.99
N ARG A 31 -39.14 -16.38 -12.52
CA ARG A 31 -39.76 -17.03 -13.68
C ARG A 31 -39.09 -16.69 -15.01
N LEU A 32 -38.68 -15.43 -15.19
CA LEU A 32 -37.97 -14.96 -16.40
C LEU A 32 -36.61 -15.65 -16.50
N GLY A 33 -35.92 -15.75 -15.37
CA GLY A 33 -34.60 -16.36 -15.25
C GLY A 33 -33.46 -15.42 -15.64
N LYS A 34 -32.26 -15.78 -15.18
CA LYS A 34 -31.04 -14.99 -15.38
C LYS A 34 -30.70 -14.79 -16.86
N GLU A 35 -30.76 -15.84 -17.68
CA GLU A 35 -30.35 -15.79 -19.10
C GLU A 35 -31.21 -14.80 -19.89
N LYS A 36 -32.54 -14.91 -19.81
CA LYS A 36 -33.45 -13.98 -20.51
C LYS A 36 -33.34 -12.54 -19.99
N THR A 37 -32.99 -12.37 -18.72
CA THR A 37 -32.72 -11.04 -18.16
C THR A 37 -31.43 -10.46 -18.73
N ILE A 38 -30.39 -11.27 -18.90
CA ILE A 38 -29.15 -10.85 -19.57
C ILE A 38 -29.43 -10.49 -21.02
N ASP A 39 -30.22 -11.30 -21.74
CA ASP A 39 -30.59 -11.02 -23.13
C ASP A 39 -31.36 -9.70 -23.27
N LEU A 40 -32.31 -9.43 -22.37
CA LEU A 40 -33.07 -8.17 -22.32
C LEU A 40 -32.15 -6.94 -22.16
N LEU A 41 -31.04 -7.11 -21.43
CA LEU A 41 -30.06 -6.07 -21.16
C LEU A 41 -28.86 -6.11 -22.12
N GLY A 42 -28.83 -7.05 -23.07
CA GLY A 42 -27.63 -7.39 -23.85
C GLY A 42 -27.03 -6.22 -24.60
N GLU A 43 -27.86 -5.30 -25.12
CA GLU A 43 -27.38 -4.09 -25.79
C GLU A 43 -26.68 -3.11 -24.82
N LEU A 44 -27.15 -3.02 -23.59
CA LEU A 44 -26.57 -2.15 -22.56
C LEU A 44 -25.25 -2.71 -21.99
N LEU A 45 -24.99 -4.00 -22.21
CA LEU A 45 -23.73 -4.67 -21.86
C LEU A 45 -22.63 -4.42 -22.90
N LYS A 46 -22.99 -3.97 -24.11
CA LYS A 46 -22.00 -3.61 -25.14
C LYS A 46 -21.43 -2.23 -24.82
N LEU A 47 -20.18 -2.22 -24.39
CA LEU A 47 -19.43 -0.98 -24.16
C LEU A 47 -18.73 -0.57 -25.47
N PRO A 48 -19.07 0.59 -26.06
CA PRO A 48 -18.32 1.17 -27.19
C PRO A 48 -16.92 1.61 -26.71
N THR A 49 -16.02 1.94 -27.64
CA THR A 49 -14.66 2.36 -27.26
C THR A 49 -14.69 3.70 -26.52
N TYR A 50 -13.58 4.02 -25.84
CA TYR A 50 -13.42 5.29 -25.15
C TYR A 50 -13.65 6.47 -26.10
N GLU A 51 -13.10 6.40 -27.32
CA GLU A 51 -13.22 7.44 -28.34
C GLU A 51 -14.67 7.64 -28.80
N GLU A 52 -15.47 6.57 -28.81
CA GLU A 52 -16.86 6.59 -29.25
C GLU A 52 -17.80 7.15 -28.17
N LYS A 53 -17.60 6.80 -26.89
CA LYS A 53 -18.37 7.34 -25.76
C LYS A 53 -17.54 7.46 -24.47
N PRO A 54 -16.78 8.55 -24.30
CA PRO A 54 -15.96 8.79 -23.10
C PRO A 54 -16.75 8.78 -21.79
N ASP A 55 -18.00 9.28 -21.81
CA ASP A 55 -18.86 9.41 -20.63
C ASP A 55 -19.16 8.08 -19.93
N LEU A 56 -19.03 6.94 -20.63
CA LEU A 56 -19.22 5.61 -20.03
C LEU A 56 -18.05 5.18 -19.12
N TYR A 57 -16.91 5.86 -19.24
CA TYR A 57 -15.68 5.60 -18.52
C TYR A 57 -15.44 6.58 -17.36
N VAL A 58 -16.37 7.51 -17.15
CA VAL A 58 -16.37 8.47 -16.04
C VAL A 58 -17.48 8.11 -15.06
N ASP A 59 -17.18 8.21 -13.77
CA ASP A 59 -18.16 7.90 -12.73
C ASP A 59 -19.31 8.93 -12.71
N TRP A 60 -20.35 8.66 -11.93
CA TRP A 60 -21.47 9.58 -11.73
C TRP A 60 -21.08 10.83 -10.94
N GLU A 61 -20.25 10.65 -9.93
CA GLU A 61 -19.85 11.71 -9.00
C GLU A 61 -18.52 12.37 -9.39
N SER A 62 -17.81 11.80 -10.36
CA SER A 62 -16.56 12.35 -10.89
C SER A 62 -16.79 13.01 -12.26
N LYS A 63 -16.02 14.05 -12.54
CA LYS A 63 -15.84 14.60 -13.90
C LYS A 63 -14.46 14.33 -14.46
N ASP A 64 -13.58 13.76 -13.63
CA ASP A 64 -12.20 13.53 -13.96
C ASP A 64 -12.06 12.19 -14.69
N GLU A 65 -11.19 12.16 -15.70
CA GLU A 65 -10.79 10.91 -16.34
C GLU A 65 -10.10 9.99 -15.33
N PHE A 66 -10.30 8.68 -15.49
CA PHE A 66 -9.60 7.70 -14.67
C PHE A 66 -8.09 7.87 -14.81
N ALA A 67 -7.41 8.13 -13.70
CA ALA A 67 -5.97 8.17 -13.61
C ALA A 67 -5.51 7.24 -12.49
N LEU A 68 -4.44 6.49 -12.73
CA LEU A 68 -3.78 5.71 -11.68
C LEU A 68 -3.13 6.67 -10.67
N GLN A 69 -3.78 6.86 -9.52
CA GLN A 69 -3.20 7.60 -8.41
C GLN A 69 -2.17 6.73 -7.69
N LYS A 70 -0.89 7.08 -7.84
CA LYS A 70 0.21 6.45 -7.09
C LYS A 70 0.16 6.93 -5.64
N GLY A 71 0.19 6.01 -4.68
CA GLY A 71 0.26 6.33 -3.25
C GLY A 71 -1.08 6.55 -2.55
N VAL A 72 -2.20 6.22 -3.19
CA VAL A 72 -3.51 6.18 -2.51
C VAL A 72 -3.87 4.73 -2.23
N ILE A 73 -4.13 4.41 -0.96
CA ILE A 73 -4.72 3.13 -0.59
C ILE A 73 -6.14 3.14 -1.16
N GLY A 74 -6.42 2.26 -2.12
CA GLY A 74 -7.76 2.12 -2.66
C GLY A 74 -8.75 1.82 -1.54
N GLU A 75 -9.86 2.53 -1.49
CA GLU A 75 -10.95 2.18 -0.58
C GLU A 75 -11.49 0.82 -1.01
N CYS A 76 -11.15 -0.22 -0.24
CA CYS A 76 -11.68 -1.55 -0.49
C CYS A 76 -13.09 -1.63 0.08
N ALA A 77 -14.09 -1.67 -0.80
CA ALA A 77 -15.52 -1.71 -0.45
C ALA A 77 -15.99 -3.04 0.20
N GLY A 78 -15.20 -3.67 1.07
CA GLY A 78 -15.62 -4.95 1.67
C GLY A 78 -14.87 -5.44 2.92
N GLN A 79 -13.60 -5.08 3.14
CA GLN A 79 -12.91 -5.45 4.37
C GLN A 79 -11.66 -4.60 4.55
N MET A 80 -11.50 -3.95 5.71
CA MET A 80 -10.20 -3.44 6.12
C MET A 80 -9.32 -4.66 6.39
N VAL A 81 -8.48 -5.06 5.44
CA VAL A 81 -7.33 -5.90 5.79
C VAL A 81 -6.50 -5.01 6.71
N GLU A 82 -6.43 -5.36 7.99
CA GLU A 82 -5.54 -4.66 8.92
C GLU A 82 -4.13 -4.75 8.34
N ALA A 83 -3.63 -3.62 7.83
CA ALA A 83 -2.27 -3.54 7.36
C ALA A 83 -1.37 -3.80 8.58
N ILE A 84 -0.60 -4.89 8.53
CA ILE A 84 0.39 -5.20 9.56
C ILE A 84 1.29 -3.95 9.69
N PRO A 85 1.32 -3.31 10.88
CA PRO A 85 2.15 -2.15 11.09
C PRO A 85 3.62 -2.47 10.77
N PRO A 86 4.33 -1.62 10.01
CA PRO A 86 5.76 -1.78 9.87
C PRO A 86 6.41 -1.64 11.26
N GLN A 87 7.39 -2.50 11.53
CA GLN A 87 8.14 -2.51 12.79
C GLN A 87 9.62 -2.26 12.51
N VAL A 88 10.35 -1.68 13.47
CA VAL A 88 11.80 -1.54 13.33
C VAL A 88 12.47 -2.91 13.20
N SER A 89 11.95 -3.92 13.88
CA SER A 89 12.42 -5.31 13.82
C SER A 89 12.30 -5.97 12.45
N ASP A 90 11.50 -5.43 11.53
CA ASP A 90 11.43 -5.92 10.15
C ASP A 90 12.79 -5.79 9.42
N GLY A 91 13.67 -4.91 9.91
CA GLY A 91 15.03 -4.75 9.41
C GLY A 91 16.01 -5.84 9.88
N ASP A 92 15.73 -6.58 10.96
CA ASP A 92 16.71 -7.47 11.58
C ASP A 92 17.07 -8.65 10.67
N ALA A 93 16.06 -9.31 10.10
CA ALA A 93 16.27 -10.41 9.16
C ALA A 93 17.00 -9.94 7.89
N LEU A 94 16.70 -8.72 7.42
CA LEU A 94 17.34 -8.14 6.24
C LEU A 94 18.82 -7.81 6.50
N LEU A 95 19.15 -7.34 7.70
CA LEU A 95 20.53 -7.10 8.09
C LEU A 95 21.33 -8.40 8.11
N GLN A 96 20.77 -9.47 8.69
CA GLN A 96 21.41 -10.79 8.70
C GLN A 96 21.65 -11.30 7.28
N MET A 97 20.68 -11.12 6.38
CA MET A 97 20.85 -11.45 4.96
C MET A 97 21.96 -10.62 4.30
N ALA A 98 22.03 -9.32 4.60
CA ALA A 98 23.07 -8.44 4.06
C ALA A 98 24.48 -8.84 4.54
N GLU A 99 24.62 -9.19 5.82
CA GLU A 99 25.87 -9.70 6.41
C GLU A 99 26.28 -11.05 5.77
N ALA A 100 25.32 -11.96 5.57
CA ALA A 100 25.57 -13.24 4.91
C ALA A 100 26.02 -13.05 3.45
N LEU A 101 25.31 -12.24 2.66
CA LEU A 101 25.65 -11.94 1.26
C LEU A 101 27.04 -11.32 1.15
N LEU A 102 27.38 -10.41 2.07
CA LEU A 102 28.71 -9.82 2.13
C LEU A 102 29.79 -10.88 2.35
N SER A 103 29.56 -11.83 3.27
CA SER A 103 30.51 -12.92 3.53
C SER A 103 30.69 -13.88 2.35
N HIS A 104 29.70 -13.98 1.47
CA HIS A 104 29.74 -14.79 0.25
C HIS A 104 30.28 -14.06 -0.98
N GLY A 105 30.69 -12.79 -0.85
CA GLY A 105 31.19 -12.00 -1.98
C GLY A 105 30.11 -11.41 -2.89
N GLU A 106 28.84 -11.51 -2.50
CA GLU A 106 27.68 -11.00 -3.24
C GLU A 106 27.45 -9.50 -2.93
N TYR A 107 28.41 -8.65 -3.33
CA TYR A 107 28.50 -7.27 -2.87
C TYR A 107 27.31 -6.38 -3.26
N GLU A 108 26.79 -6.51 -4.48
CA GLU A 108 25.63 -5.73 -4.94
C GLU A 108 24.37 -6.12 -4.16
N SER A 109 24.13 -7.42 -4.01
CA SER A 109 23.02 -7.96 -3.22
C SER A 109 23.12 -7.55 -1.75
N ALA A 110 24.32 -7.59 -1.17
CA ALA A 110 24.57 -7.15 0.20
C ALA A 110 24.25 -5.66 0.40
N ALA A 111 24.71 -4.80 -0.52
CA ALA A 111 24.41 -3.37 -0.51
C ALA A 111 22.89 -3.11 -0.64
N HIS A 112 22.21 -3.86 -1.50
CA HIS A 112 20.77 -3.77 -1.68
C HIS A 112 20.00 -4.14 -0.39
N LYS A 113 20.34 -5.27 0.24
CA LYS A 113 19.72 -5.69 1.51
C LYS A 113 20.03 -4.77 2.68
N ALA A 114 21.23 -4.18 2.72
CA ALA A 114 21.57 -3.14 3.67
C ALA A 114 20.71 -1.88 3.48
N PHE A 115 20.47 -1.45 2.25
CA PHE A 115 19.57 -0.32 1.99
C PHE A 115 18.12 -0.62 2.39
N GLU A 116 17.59 -1.82 2.05
CA GLU A 116 16.25 -2.24 2.48
C GLU A 116 16.11 -2.25 4.01
N THR A 117 17.14 -2.70 4.73
CA THR A 117 17.20 -2.67 6.20
C THR A 117 16.99 -1.27 6.75
N ILE A 118 17.69 -0.27 6.19
CA ILE A 118 17.56 1.14 6.59
C ILE A 118 16.14 1.62 6.36
N VAL A 119 15.56 1.34 5.19
CA VAL A 119 14.19 1.76 4.84
C VAL A 119 13.16 1.14 5.78
N LYS A 120 13.31 -0.14 6.14
CA LYS A 120 12.41 -0.80 7.12
C LYS A 120 12.53 -0.18 8.51
N ALA A 121 13.75 0.03 8.99
CA ALA A 121 14.00 0.65 10.29
C ALA A 121 13.34 2.04 10.41
N VAL A 122 13.54 2.91 9.41
CA VAL A 122 12.97 4.25 9.45
C VAL A 122 11.44 4.23 9.31
N ASN A 123 10.88 3.33 8.50
CA ASN A 123 9.43 3.20 8.34
C ASN A 123 8.73 2.73 9.61
N GLY A 124 9.36 1.84 10.39
CA GLY A 124 8.86 1.45 11.72
C GLY A 124 8.74 2.65 12.65
N LEU A 125 9.73 3.54 12.67
CA LEU A 125 9.66 4.77 13.47
C LEU A 125 8.64 5.77 12.94
N LEU A 126 8.63 6.02 11.64
CA LEU A 126 7.71 6.97 10.98
C LEU A 126 6.24 6.60 11.22
N TYR A 127 5.95 5.30 11.32
CA TYR A 127 4.64 4.82 11.69
C TYR A 127 4.15 5.44 13.00
N HIS A 128 4.98 5.52 14.05
CA HIS A 128 4.64 6.15 15.32
C HIS A 128 4.38 7.67 15.22
N ARG A 129 4.75 8.31 14.12
CA ARG A 129 4.45 9.73 13.83
C ARG A 129 3.28 9.93 12.86
N PHE A 130 2.55 8.86 12.54
CA PHE A 130 1.50 8.87 11.50
C PHE A 130 2.00 9.31 10.12
N VAL A 131 3.30 9.14 9.87
CA VAL A 131 3.89 9.42 8.56
C VAL A 131 3.91 8.12 7.77
N GLN A 132 3.19 8.11 6.66
CA GLN A 132 3.20 7.02 5.69
C GLN A 132 4.02 7.46 4.48
N THR A 133 4.86 6.55 3.97
CA THR A 133 5.72 6.81 2.83
C THR A 133 5.55 5.70 1.81
N PHE A 134 5.59 6.05 0.52
CA PHE A 134 5.27 5.13 -0.58
C PHE A 134 6.49 4.66 -1.34
N ASN A 135 7.65 5.29 -1.10
CA ASN A 135 8.91 4.90 -1.70
C ASN A 135 10.08 5.19 -0.75
N ALA A 136 11.21 4.53 -1.00
CA ALA A 136 12.38 4.62 -0.12
C ALA A 136 12.96 6.05 -0.01
N THR A 137 12.93 6.86 -1.07
CA THR A 137 13.46 8.24 -1.03
C THR A 137 12.64 9.08 -0.06
N GLU A 138 11.32 8.95 -0.10
CA GLU A 138 10.41 9.60 0.82
C GLU A 138 10.60 9.13 2.26
N SER A 139 10.78 7.81 2.48
CA SER A 139 11.09 7.24 3.80
C SER A 139 12.32 7.91 4.44
N ILE A 140 13.40 8.08 3.68
CA ILE A 140 14.61 8.73 4.20
C ILE A 140 14.39 10.22 4.44
N HIS A 141 13.73 10.93 3.53
CA HIS A 141 13.43 12.35 3.68
C HIS A 141 12.58 12.63 4.91
N GLU A 142 11.51 11.86 5.11
CA GLU A 142 10.65 12.02 6.28
C GLU A 142 11.36 11.63 7.57
N PHE A 143 12.23 10.61 7.55
CA PHE A 143 13.05 10.29 8.71
C PHE A 143 13.92 11.48 9.13
N GLU A 144 14.58 12.12 8.17
CA GLU A 144 15.37 13.33 8.43
C GLU A 144 14.50 14.46 9.01
N ASN A 145 13.33 14.70 8.42
CA ASN A 145 12.45 15.79 8.85
C ASN A 145 11.83 15.58 10.23
N GLN A 146 11.35 14.37 10.52
CA GLN A 146 10.61 14.07 11.74
C GLN A 146 11.53 13.80 12.93
N PHE A 147 12.72 13.23 12.68
CA PHE A 147 13.58 12.73 13.76
C PHE A 147 14.99 13.34 13.80
N VAL A 148 15.61 13.62 12.65
CA VAL A 148 16.97 14.21 12.65
C VAL A 148 16.91 15.70 12.95
N ARG A 149 16.02 16.45 12.29
CA ARG A 149 15.86 17.90 12.49
C ARG A 149 15.34 18.26 13.89
N THR A 150 14.61 17.36 14.52
CA THR A 150 14.12 17.52 15.91
C THR A 150 15.19 17.19 16.95
N GLY A 151 16.37 16.70 16.52
CA GLY A 151 17.49 16.37 17.40
C GLY A 151 17.41 15.00 18.06
N LEU A 152 16.47 14.14 17.67
CA LEU A 152 16.37 12.76 18.17
C LEU A 152 17.51 11.87 17.62
N PHE A 153 17.97 12.15 16.39
CA PHE A 153 19.08 11.46 15.75
C PHE A 153 20.11 12.42 15.13
N PRO A 154 20.83 13.21 15.95
CA PRO A 154 21.75 14.24 15.45
C PRO A 154 22.94 13.66 14.66
N GLN A 155 23.28 12.39 14.87
CA GLN A 155 24.34 11.67 14.15
C GLN A 155 23.98 11.34 12.70
N TRP A 156 22.69 11.27 12.36
CA TRP A 156 22.21 10.92 11.03
C TRP A 156 21.88 12.15 10.16
N LYS A 157 22.52 13.29 10.43
CA LYS A 157 22.41 14.48 9.58
C LYS A 157 22.91 14.18 8.16
N ASN A 158 22.13 14.60 7.16
CA ASN A 158 22.41 14.39 5.74
C ASN A 158 22.52 12.90 5.35
N LEU A 159 21.80 12.02 6.05
CA LEU A 159 21.66 10.61 5.69
C LEU A 159 21.29 10.44 4.21
N SER A 160 20.35 11.24 3.69
CA SER A 160 19.95 11.18 2.28
C SER A 160 21.15 11.37 1.33
N VAL A 161 22.02 12.33 1.64
CA VAL A 161 23.24 12.61 0.85
C VAL A 161 24.24 11.46 0.96
N SER A 162 24.46 10.93 2.17
CA SER A 162 25.34 9.76 2.38
C SER A 162 24.89 8.55 1.58
N LEU A 163 23.59 8.25 1.57
CA LEU A 163 23.01 7.13 0.81
C LEU A 163 23.16 7.34 -0.70
N GLN A 164 22.91 8.56 -1.19
CA GLN A 164 23.12 8.90 -2.61
C GLN A 164 24.58 8.75 -3.03
N ASN A 165 25.51 9.17 -2.17
CA ASN A 165 26.95 9.05 -2.46
C ASN A 165 27.39 7.58 -2.50
N LEU A 166 26.94 6.76 -1.55
CA LEU A 166 27.20 5.32 -1.57
C LEU A 166 26.62 4.64 -2.81
N ARG A 167 25.41 5.02 -3.23
CA ARG A 167 24.73 4.45 -4.41
C ARG A 167 25.44 4.77 -5.73
N LYS A 168 26.19 5.87 -5.80
CA LYS A 168 26.98 6.25 -6.99
C LYS A 168 28.27 5.44 -7.13
N LYS A 169 28.78 4.85 -6.04
CA LYS A 169 29.99 4.01 -6.06
C LYS A 169 29.66 2.63 -6.64
N LYS A 170 30.65 1.98 -7.25
CA LYS A 170 30.53 0.58 -7.67
C LYS A 170 30.41 -0.29 -6.42
N ALA A 171 29.51 -1.29 -6.44
CA ALA A 171 29.36 -2.24 -5.35
C ALA A 171 30.53 -3.23 -5.33
N ASP A 172 31.63 -2.83 -4.70
CA ASP A 172 32.75 -3.70 -4.34
C ASP A 172 32.70 -4.07 -2.85
N GLU A 173 33.64 -4.88 -2.39
CA GLU A 173 33.71 -5.34 -1.01
C GLU A 173 33.75 -4.18 0.01
N THR A 174 34.45 -3.09 -0.32
CA THR A 174 34.60 -1.93 0.56
C THR A 174 33.27 -1.19 0.68
N VAL A 175 32.63 -0.93 -0.46
CA VAL A 175 31.34 -0.23 -0.52
C VAL A 175 30.24 -1.08 0.12
N ALA A 176 30.23 -2.39 -0.09
CA ALA A 176 29.27 -3.29 0.56
C ALA A 176 29.46 -3.33 2.08
N LYS A 177 30.72 -3.33 2.58
CA LYS A 177 31.02 -3.16 4.02
C LYS A 177 30.53 -1.83 4.56
N GLU A 178 30.73 -0.73 3.83
CA GLU A 178 30.21 0.60 4.20
C GLU A 178 28.67 0.57 4.33
N TRP A 179 27.98 -0.01 3.35
CA TRP A 179 26.52 -0.18 3.37
C TRP A 179 26.02 -0.97 4.57
N VAL A 180 26.58 -2.17 4.81
CA VAL A 180 26.18 -3.04 5.92
C VAL A 180 26.46 -2.39 7.27
N THR A 181 27.60 -1.71 7.40
CA THR A 181 27.97 -0.98 8.63
C THR A 181 26.99 0.15 8.92
N LEU A 182 26.64 0.93 7.89
CA LEU A 182 25.64 2.01 8.00
C LEU A 182 24.27 1.46 8.40
N ALA A 183 23.81 0.39 7.73
CA ALA A 183 22.53 -0.25 8.02
C ALA A 183 22.46 -0.77 9.46
N LYS A 184 23.52 -1.42 9.93
CA LYS A 184 23.66 -1.92 11.30
C LYS A 184 23.57 -0.80 12.34
N ALA A 185 24.26 0.31 12.09
CA ALA A 185 24.28 1.45 13.00
C ALA A 185 22.91 2.14 13.08
N ILE A 186 22.26 2.41 11.93
CA ILE A 186 20.93 3.01 11.90
C ILE A 186 19.89 2.11 12.55
N LEU A 187 19.85 0.82 12.19
CA LEU A 187 18.89 -0.13 12.75
C LEU A 187 19.02 -0.22 14.27
N LYS A 188 20.26 -0.31 14.78
CA LYS A 188 20.53 -0.31 16.23
C LYS A 188 20.01 0.96 16.91
N ASP A 189 20.25 2.13 16.33
CA ASP A 189 19.79 3.39 16.91
C ASP A 189 18.26 3.51 16.85
N CYS A 190 17.64 3.05 15.76
CA CYS A 190 16.19 2.99 15.63
C CYS A 190 15.58 2.11 16.72
N HIS A 191 16.10 0.90 16.93
CA HIS A 191 15.67 0.01 18.01
C HIS A 191 15.82 0.66 19.38
N ALA A 192 16.96 1.30 19.64
CA ALA A 192 17.22 1.95 20.92
C ALA A 192 16.24 3.10 21.23
N LYS A 193 15.78 3.83 20.20
CA LYS A 193 14.86 4.96 20.33
C LYS A 193 13.39 4.62 20.14
N GLU A 194 13.07 3.46 19.57
CA GLU A 194 11.69 3.05 19.30
C GLU A 194 10.79 3.08 20.55
N PRO A 195 11.20 2.58 21.74
CA PRO A 195 10.34 2.65 22.93
C PRO A 195 9.97 4.08 23.34
N GLU A 196 10.94 5.01 23.28
CA GLU A 196 10.74 6.43 23.59
C GLU A 196 9.80 7.09 22.57
N ILE A 197 10.03 6.84 21.28
CA ILE A 197 9.21 7.38 20.17
C ILE A 197 7.79 6.82 20.21
N ARG A 198 7.64 5.53 20.53
CA ARG A 198 6.35 4.86 20.69
C ARG A 198 5.58 5.40 21.89
N ALA A 199 6.24 5.63 23.02
CA ALA A 199 5.61 6.21 24.21
C ALA A 199 5.14 7.66 23.97
N ALA A 200 5.89 8.43 23.17
CA ALA A 200 5.51 9.78 22.75
C ALA A 200 4.53 9.81 21.56
N SER A 201 4.12 8.65 21.04
CA SER A 201 3.24 8.55 19.88
C SER A 201 1.82 9.00 20.24
N PRO A 202 1.14 9.76 19.37
CA PRO A 202 -0.29 10.00 19.52
C PRO A 202 -1.15 8.75 19.22
N ARG A 203 -0.55 7.64 18.76
CA ARG A 203 -1.25 6.35 18.61
C ARG A 203 -1.57 5.78 19.98
N LYS A 204 -2.83 5.37 20.19
CA LYS A 204 -3.15 4.48 21.31
C LYS A 204 -2.32 3.20 21.16
N PRO A 205 -1.74 2.66 22.23
CA PRO A 205 -1.04 1.39 22.16
C PRO A 205 -1.98 0.34 21.59
N THR A 206 -1.68 -0.16 20.39
CA THR A 206 -2.33 -1.35 19.86
C THR A 206 -2.03 -2.46 20.87
N ALA A 207 -3.07 -3.14 21.36
CA ALA A 207 -2.89 -4.27 22.27
C ALA A 207 -1.83 -5.20 21.66
N GLN A 208 -0.78 -5.51 22.43
CA GLN A 208 0.12 -6.60 22.07
C GLN A 208 -0.76 -7.80 21.73
N GLN A 209 -0.59 -8.32 20.52
CA GLN A 209 -1.22 -9.57 20.11
C GLN A 209 -0.88 -10.60 21.20
N PRO A 210 -1.86 -11.20 21.88
CA PRO A 210 -1.57 -12.13 22.95
C PRO A 210 -0.68 -13.24 22.40
N ASP A 211 0.37 -13.58 23.15
CA ASP A 211 1.19 -14.76 22.90
C ASP A 211 0.26 -15.90 22.53
N ASN A 212 0.46 -16.48 21.35
CA ASN A 212 -0.30 -17.63 20.87
C ASN A 212 -0.17 -18.77 21.89
N LEU A 213 -1.08 -18.80 22.85
CA LEU A 213 -1.30 -19.90 23.76
C LEU A 213 -2.32 -20.83 23.09
N PHE A 214 -1.84 -21.58 22.10
CA PHE A 214 -2.54 -22.77 21.64
C PHE A 214 -1.62 -23.97 21.90
N ILE A 215 -1.78 -24.52 23.10
CA ILE A 215 -1.76 -25.97 23.33
C ILE A 215 -3.03 -26.54 22.70
#